data_AF-A0A0B7AT97-F1
#
_entry.id   AF-A0A0B7AT97-F1
#
_cell.length_a   1.000
_cell.length_b   1.000
_cell.length_c   1.000
_cell.angle_alpha   90.00
_cell.angle_beta   90.00
_cell.angle_gamma   90.00
#
_symmetry.space_group_name_H-M   'P 1'
#
loop_
_entity.id
_entity.type
_entity.pdbx_description
1 polymer ?
#
loop_
_entity_poly.entity_id
_entity_poly.type
_entity_poly.pdbx_seq_one_letter_code
_entity_poly.pdbx_strand_id
1 'polypeptide(L)'
;PQRQQIPTLPDSRLPSITQQGSGSIPPQQLPTRSDSRLPNVPQQGSGSIQQNQQPHNNPFQRSSSSQQPVYRTNITQHQGPHIIPNQRSSFPQPYYPQPGYIDPRYQSSQQGVGVPSFDSNNGQTGTIQSQGYPYQNRRSNFGSSFSYEQQDNDSDCPDTGIDLRINGLDCQQAVQQYGGYLCYTHEFTSKDCCQVCKPRKQPSRTGCEFGDHAELCASIAPADCYDLRNRYSCCDACERLRRNNLPTGCEYGDMTVRCENVRQNPGLCYIPDNQRLCCETCSQIRNMTNLGCPWGDYNSNLCLLFDEKTSNVRINCYSQQRRKLCCQSCERLREWASDDLPADCQYGDRPVIFTTHQFGRLNCSSLFTHFSIDECRTNEAVAVNCCSTCRRLLNSRG
;
A
#
# COMPACT_ATOMS: atom_id res chain seq x y z
N PRO A 1 34.95 44.49 -15.70
CA PRO A 1 35.29 43.06 -15.48
C PRO A 1 36.21 42.89 -14.27
N GLN A 2 35.61 42.84 -13.07
CA GLN A 2 36.31 42.57 -11.82
C GLN A 2 36.20 41.08 -11.50
N ARG A 3 37.34 40.38 -11.43
CA ARG A 3 37.42 38.97 -11.02
C ARG A 3 37.36 38.89 -9.50
N GLN A 4 36.34 38.21 -8.98
CA GLN A 4 36.24 37.81 -7.58
C GLN A 4 37.25 36.68 -7.29
N GLN A 5 37.97 36.81 -6.18
CA GLN A 5 38.86 35.80 -5.63
C GLN A 5 38.06 34.83 -4.74
N ILE A 6 38.27 33.53 -4.96
CA ILE A 6 37.71 32.44 -4.15
C ILE A 6 38.69 32.14 -3.01
N PRO A 7 38.26 32.06 -1.73
CA PRO A 7 39.13 31.64 -0.64
C PRO A 7 39.25 30.11 -0.59
N THR A 8 40.49 29.63 -0.50
CA THR A 8 40.88 28.24 -0.25
C THR A 8 40.69 27.87 1.22
N LEU A 9 40.07 26.71 1.47
CA LEU A 9 39.92 26.07 2.79
C LEU A 9 41.20 25.27 3.15
N PRO A 10 41.58 25.18 4.44
CA PRO A 10 42.79 24.50 4.87
C PRO A 10 42.62 22.98 5.10
N ASP A 11 43.72 22.27 4.79
CA ASP A 11 44.00 20.86 5.02
C ASP A 11 43.66 20.36 6.43
N SER A 12 42.86 19.30 6.51
CA SER A 12 42.64 18.51 7.72
C SER A 12 43.55 17.28 7.71
N ARG A 13 44.64 17.36 8.47
CA ARG A 13 45.54 16.24 8.78
C ARG A 13 44.84 15.22 9.67
N LEU A 14 44.84 13.96 9.25
CA LEU A 14 44.52 12.79 10.07
C LEU A 14 45.63 12.53 11.10
N PRO A 15 45.31 12.18 12.36
CA PRO A 15 46.30 11.68 13.29
C PRO A 15 46.51 10.16 13.14
N SER A 16 47.78 9.78 13.11
CA SER A 16 48.28 8.41 13.19
C SER A 16 47.90 7.76 14.52
N ILE A 17 47.33 6.56 14.48
CA ILE A 17 47.11 5.71 15.66
C ILE A 17 48.27 4.73 15.79
N THR A 18 48.99 4.89 16.89
CA THR A 18 50.12 4.08 17.34
C THR A 18 49.65 2.72 17.85
N GLN A 19 50.29 1.65 17.38
CA GLN A 19 50.22 0.30 17.98
C GLN A 19 50.96 0.29 19.32
N GLN A 20 50.35 -0.27 20.37
CA GLN A 20 51.00 -1.01 21.46
C GLN A 20 49.94 -1.52 22.46
N GLY A 21 50.08 -2.77 22.91
CA GLY A 21 49.36 -3.27 24.08
C GLY A 21 48.92 -4.73 24.02
N SER A 22 49.89 -5.64 24.08
CA SER A 22 49.71 -7.05 24.41
C SER A 22 49.14 -7.20 25.82
N GLY A 23 47.92 -7.74 25.95
CA GLY A 23 47.28 -8.10 27.21
C GLY A 23 46.79 -9.54 27.17
N SER A 24 47.44 -10.40 27.93
CA SER A 24 47.14 -11.83 28.09
C SER A 24 45.82 -12.03 28.85
N ILE A 25 44.88 -12.77 28.26
CA ILE A 25 43.61 -13.19 28.89
C ILE A 25 43.74 -14.67 29.30
N PRO A 26 43.36 -15.06 30.53
CA PRO A 26 43.42 -16.45 31.00
C PRO A 26 42.33 -17.33 30.34
N PRO A 27 42.56 -18.66 30.21
CA PRO A 27 41.61 -19.55 29.57
C PRO A 27 40.40 -19.78 30.49
N GLN A 28 39.22 -19.33 30.05
CA GLN A 28 37.96 -19.79 30.63
C GLN A 28 37.59 -21.15 30.06
N GLN A 29 37.22 -22.03 30.98
CA GLN A 29 36.86 -23.42 30.77
C GLN A 29 35.61 -23.54 29.89
N LEU A 30 35.71 -24.35 28.84
CA LEU A 30 34.55 -24.83 28.09
C LEU A 30 33.70 -25.74 28.98
N PRO A 31 32.36 -25.56 29.03
CA PRO A 31 31.48 -26.59 29.52
C PRO A 31 31.41 -27.74 28.49
N THR A 32 31.69 -28.93 28.98
CA THR A 32 31.51 -30.19 28.27
C THR A 32 30.05 -30.38 27.86
N ARG A 33 29.86 -30.64 26.57
CA ARG A 33 28.58 -30.86 25.91
C ARG A 33 28.05 -32.23 26.32
N SER A 34 27.16 -32.25 27.31
CA SER A 34 26.40 -33.43 27.72
C SER A 34 25.28 -33.76 26.72
N ASP A 35 25.12 -35.06 26.48
CA ASP A 35 24.16 -35.72 25.61
C ASP A 35 22.76 -35.10 25.60
N SER A 36 22.32 -34.66 24.42
CA SER A 36 20.93 -34.30 24.15
C SER A 36 20.26 -35.43 23.40
N ARG A 37 19.67 -36.36 24.17
CA ARG A 37 18.60 -37.25 23.71
C ARG A 37 17.44 -36.39 23.22
N LEU A 38 16.92 -36.75 22.04
CA LEU A 38 15.66 -36.26 21.49
C LEU A 38 14.53 -36.49 22.52
N PRO A 39 13.65 -35.50 22.80
CA PRO A 39 12.47 -35.74 23.60
C PRO A 39 11.43 -36.54 22.80
N ASN A 40 10.99 -37.65 23.39
CA ASN A 40 9.81 -38.41 22.96
C ASN A 40 8.58 -37.50 22.95
N VAL A 41 7.91 -37.43 21.79
CA VAL A 41 6.57 -36.89 21.64
C VAL A 41 5.57 -37.90 22.23
N PRO A 42 4.76 -37.55 23.25
CA PRO A 42 3.69 -38.42 23.70
C PRO A 42 2.55 -38.42 22.68
N GLN A 43 2.16 -39.62 22.22
CA GLN A 43 0.90 -39.85 21.51
C GLN A 43 -0.28 -39.43 22.40
N GLN A 44 -1.01 -38.41 21.98
CA GLN A 44 -2.29 -38.05 22.61
C GLN A 44 -3.35 -39.05 22.21
N GLY A 45 -3.92 -39.69 23.22
CA GLY A 45 -5.03 -40.62 23.13
C GLY A 45 -6.32 -39.96 22.66
N SER A 46 -7.10 -40.77 21.97
CA SER A 46 -8.45 -40.51 21.48
C SER A 46 -9.41 -40.33 22.66
N GLY A 47 -9.72 -39.07 22.98
CA GLY A 47 -10.77 -38.71 23.93
C GLY A 47 -12.13 -38.64 23.24
N SER A 48 -13.03 -39.49 23.67
CA SER A 48 -14.43 -39.61 23.27
C SER A 48 -15.26 -38.37 23.62
N ILE A 49 -16.07 -37.91 22.66
CA ILE A 49 -17.08 -36.86 22.84
C ILE A 49 -18.26 -37.46 23.62
N GLN A 50 -18.42 -37.06 24.88
CA GLN A 50 -19.65 -37.28 25.66
C GLN A 50 -20.68 -36.21 25.28
N GLN A 51 -21.77 -36.66 24.67
CA GLN A 51 -23.02 -35.91 24.54
C GLN A 51 -23.60 -35.66 25.93
N ASN A 52 -23.84 -34.40 26.29
CA ASN A 52 -24.64 -34.04 27.44
C ASN A 52 -26.02 -33.58 26.96
N GLN A 53 -26.99 -34.49 27.04
CA GLN A 53 -28.42 -34.20 26.90
C GLN A 53 -28.96 -33.82 28.29
N GLN A 54 -29.69 -32.70 28.38
CA GLN A 54 -30.67 -32.51 29.43
C GLN A 54 -32.03 -32.11 28.83
N PRO A 55 -33.15 -32.66 29.33
CA PRO A 55 -34.48 -32.46 28.78
C PRO A 55 -35.25 -31.35 29.52
N HIS A 56 -36.00 -30.54 28.78
CA HIS A 56 -37.13 -29.80 29.33
C HIS A 56 -38.43 -30.26 28.66
N ASN A 57 -39.26 -30.93 29.46
CA ASN A 57 -40.67 -31.21 29.24
C ASN A 57 -41.48 -29.91 29.29
N ASN A 58 -42.45 -29.70 28.38
CA ASN A 58 -43.91 -29.63 28.63
C ASN A 58 -44.72 -29.15 27.39
N PRO A 59 -46.07 -29.30 27.34
CA PRO A 59 -46.68 -30.24 26.41
C PRO A 59 -47.67 -29.63 25.39
N PHE A 60 -48.05 -30.49 24.43
CA PHE A 60 -49.34 -30.58 23.74
C PHE A 60 -50.06 -29.28 23.32
N GLN A 61 -50.17 -29.08 22.00
CA GLN A 61 -51.49 -29.10 21.35
C GLN A 61 -51.40 -29.53 19.89
N ARG A 62 -52.32 -30.44 19.55
CA ARG A 62 -52.52 -31.10 18.26
C ARG A 62 -53.04 -30.10 17.22
N SER A 63 -52.73 -30.34 15.95
CA SER A 63 -53.70 -30.40 14.84
C SER A 63 -52.99 -30.81 13.54
N SER A 64 -53.45 -31.94 12.96
CA SER A 64 -53.67 -32.23 11.52
C SER A 64 -52.72 -31.60 10.47
N SER A 65 -52.18 -32.28 9.47
CA SER A 65 -52.62 -33.50 8.77
C SER A 65 -51.59 -33.86 7.69
N SER A 66 -51.26 -35.15 7.62
CA SER A 66 -51.19 -36.03 6.43
C SER A 66 -50.39 -35.64 5.16
N GLN A 67 -49.64 -36.65 4.70
CA GLN A 67 -49.23 -36.99 3.31
C GLN A 67 -47.80 -36.60 2.87
N GLN A 68 -46.93 -37.63 2.91
CA GLN A 68 -45.91 -37.89 1.88
C GLN A 68 -46.61 -38.40 0.58
N PRO A 69 -45.92 -38.77 -0.54
CA PRO A 69 -44.49 -38.67 -0.90
C PRO A 69 -44.23 -38.14 -2.34
N VAL A 70 -42.93 -37.93 -2.65
CA VAL A 70 -42.21 -38.22 -3.92
C VAL A 70 -42.83 -37.78 -5.27
N TYR A 71 -42.12 -36.96 -6.04
CA TYR A 71 -41.63 -37.30 -7.40
C TYR A 71 -40.65 -36.26 -7.96
N ARG A 72 -39.59 -36.78 -8.59
CA ARG A 72 -38.73 -36.12 -9.59
C ARG A 72 -39.57 -35.65 -10.79
N THR A 73 -39.25 -34.48 -11.37
CA THR A 73 -38.95 -34.32 -12.81
C THR A 73 -38.38 -32.93 -13.13
N ASN A 74 -37.44 -32.91 -14.07
CA ASN A 74 -36.93 -31.74 -14.80
C ASN A 74 -38.05 -31.04 -15.60
N ILE A 75 -37.94 -29.72 -15.80
CA ILE A 75 -37.97 -28.98 -17.09
C ILE A 75 -38.15 -27.46 -16.84
N THR A 76 -37.15 -26.71 -17.30
CA THR A 76 -37.17 -25.43 -18.04
C THR A 76 -38.38 -24.48 -17.92
N GLN A 77 -38.14 -23.25 -17.41
CA GLN A 77 -38.32 -21.95 -18.11
C GLN A 77 -38.56 -20.79 -17.13
N HIS A 78 -37.88 -19.67 -17.42
CA HIS A 78 -38.19 -18.27 -17.11
C HIS A 78 -38.93 -17.90 -15.82
N GLN A 79 -38.27 -17.11 -14.96
CA GLN A 79 -38.66 -15.73 -14.62
C GLN A 79 -37.67 -15.16 -13.60
N GLY A 80 -37.06 -14.00 -13.92
CA GLY A 80 -36.23 -13.25 -12.98
C GLY A 80 -37.07 -12.52 -11.93
N PRO A 81 -36.46 -12.05 -10.84
CA PRO A 81 -37.07 -10.98 -10.08
C PRO A 81 -36.11 -9.80 -9.76
N HIS A 82 -36.68 -8.61 -9.95
CA HIS A 82 -36.59 -7.44 -9.09
C HIS A 82 -35.25 -6.70 -8.94
N ILE A 83 -35.05 -5.77 -9.88
CA ILE A 83 -34.29 -4.53 -9.65
C ILE A 83 -35.12 -3.62 -8.73
N ILE A 84 -34.56 -3.26 -7.58
CA ILE A 84 -35.07 -2.23 -6.67
C ILE A 84 -34.62 -0.86 -7.23
N PRO A 85 -35.54 0.09 -7.53
CA PRO A 85 -35.14 1.41 -8.02
C PRO A 85 -34.66 2.28 -6.86
N ASN A 86 -33.36 2.62 -6.90
CA ASN A 86 -32.75 3.59 -6.01
C ASN A 86 -33.01 4.99 -6.57
N GLN A 87 -33.94 5.74 -5.95
CA GLN A 87 -34.23 7.12 -6.34
C GLN A 87 -33.08 8.04 -5.89
N ARG A 88 -32.21 8.39 -6.85
CA ARG A 88 -31.21 9.45 -6.69
C ARG A 88 -31.76 10.73 -7.29
N SER A 89 -32.11 11.67 -6.42
CA SER A 89 -32.43 13.06 -6.74
C SER A 89 -31.27 13.70 -7.51
N SER A 90 -31.58 14.17 -8.73
CA SER A 90 -30.66 14.81 -9.66
C SER A 90 -30.50 16.28 -9.26
N PHE A 91 -29.32 16.67 -8.81
CA PHE A 91 -28.93 18.08 -8.78
C PHE A 91 -28.13 18.42 -10.05
N PRO A 92 -28.32 19.62 -10.63
CA PRO A 92 -27.60 20.02 -11.84
C PRO A 92 -26.11 20.21 -11.55
N GLN A 93 -25.27 19.54 -12.35
CA GLN A 93 -23.81 19.70 -12.37
C GLN A 93 -23.42 20.99 -13.10
N PRO A 94 -22.56 21.85 -12.55
CA PRO A 94 -21.83 22.83 -13.36
C PRO A 94 -20.68 22.13 -14.12
N TYR A 95 -20.70 22.27 -15.43
CA TYR A 95 -19.69 21.73 -16.35
C TYR A 95 -18.42 22.58 -16.29
N TYR A 96 -17.36 22.06 -15.67
CA TYR A 96 -16.02 22.64 -15.76
C TYR A 96 -15.15 21.80 -16.72
N PRO A 97 -14.49 22.40 -17.73
CA PRO A 97 -13.58 21.68 -18.60
C PRO A 97 -12.33 21.25 -17.84
N GLN A 98 -12.09 19.94 -17.79
CA GLN A 98 -10.86 19.34 -17.27
C GLN A 98 -9.69 19.63 -18.23
N PRO A 99 -8.51 20.05 -17.74
CA PRO A 99 -7.31 20.10 -18.56
C PRO A 99 -6.81 18.67 -18.86
N GLY A 100 -6.55 18.40 -20.14
CA GLY A 100 -6.19 17.09 -20.65
C GLY A 100 -4.92 16.52 -20.02
N TYR A 101 -5.06 15.35 -19.39
CA TYR A 101 -3.94 14.49 -19.02
C TYR A 101 -3.45 13.75 -20.28
N ILE A 102 -2.19 13.99 -20.67
CA ILE A 102 -1.50 13.22 -21.70
C ILE A 102 -0.93 11.96 -21.04
N ASP A 103 -1.41 10.80 -21.49
CA ASP A 103 -0.93 9.47 -21.11
C ASP A 103 0.30 9.07 -21.95
N PRO A 104 1.49 8.85 -21.36
CA PRO A 104 2.68 8.47 -22.12
C PRO A 104 2.91 6.94 -22.05
N ARG A 105 2.05 6.12 -22.67
CA ARG A 105 2.37 4.71 -22.97
C ARG A 105 1.74 4.19 -24.26
N TYR A 106 2.35 4.51 -25.39
CA TYR A 106 2.34 3.63 -26.57
C TYR A 106 3.69 3.75 -27.28
N GLN A 107 4.59 2.79 -27.04
CA GLN A 107 5.76 2.53 -27.89
C GLN A 107 5.65 1.11 -28.41
N SER A 108 5.35 0.98 -29.69
CA SER A 108 5.59 -0.23 -30.48
C SER A 108 6.35 0.16 -31.75
N SER A 109 7.57 -0.36 -31.82
CA SER A 109 8.35 -0.75 -33.00
C SER A 109 7.98 -0.16 -34.37
N GLN A 110 8.94 0.51 -35.03
CA GLN A 110 9.34 0.21 -36.41
C GLN A 110 10.76 0.74 -36.68
N GLN A 111 11.37 0.13 -37.69
CA GLN A 111 12.77 0.06 -38.02
C GLN A 111 13.34 1.33 -38.68
N GLY A 112 14.66 1.37 -38.77
CA GLY A 112 15.44 2.56 -39.11
C GLY A 112 15.43 2.96 -40.58
N VAL A 113 15.73 4.24 -40.80
CA VAL A 113 16.44 4.79 -41.95
C VAL A 113 17.26 5.98 -41.42
N GLY A 114 18.51 6.11 -41.85
CA GLY A 114 19.46 7.07 -41.31
C GLY A 114 19.49 8.45 -41.96
N VAL A 115 20.24 9.33 -41.27
CA VAL A 115 20.95 10.59 -41.67
C VAL A 115 20.06 11.79 -42.14
N PRO A 116 20.47 13.08 -41.97
CA PRO A 116 21.71 13.62 -41.39
C PRO A 116 21.57 14.80 -40.39
N SER A 117 22.72 15.12 -39.79
CA SER A 117 23.05 16.32 -39.02
C SER A 117 22.88 17.61 -39.84
N PHE A 118 22.26 18.64 -39.25
CA PHE A 118 22.36 20.03 -39.69
C PHE A 118 22.39 20.97 -38.47
N ASP A 119 23.50 21.70 -38.36
CA ASP A 119 23.61 22.98 -37.66
C ASP A 119 22.76 24.04 -38.39
N SER A 120 22.05 24.90 -37.64
CA SER A 120 22.17 26.37 -37.76
C SER A 120 21.12 27.15 -36.97
N ASN A 121 21.62 28.20 -36.34
CA ASN A 121 20.95 29.43 -35.94
C ASN A 121 19.79 29.87 -36.85
N ASN A 122 18.66 30.28 -36.28
CA ASN A 122 18.18 31.67 -36.31
C ASN A 122 16.88 31.82 -35.50
N GLY A 123 16.69 32.99 -34.91
CA GLY A 123 15.62 33.27 -33.94
C GLY A 123 14.23 33.47 -34.52
N GLN A 124 13.25 33.60 -33.62
CA GLN A 124 12.22 34.65 -33.64
C GLN A 124 11.32 34.52 -32.41
N THR A 125 11.30 35.59 -31.63
CA THR A 125 10.31 35.91 -30.60
C THR A 125 8.92 36.09 -31.23
N GLY A 126 7.98 35.22 -30.87
CA GLY A 126 6.56 35.36 -31.20
C GLY A 126 5.76 35.87 -29.99
N THR A 127 5.53 37.18 -29.96
CA THR A 127 4.55 37.85 -29.08
C THR A 127 3.15 37.67 -29.67
N ILE A 128 2.27 37.01 -28.93
CA ILE A 128 0.85 36.88 -29.29
C ILE A 128 0.13 38.18 -28.92
N GLN A 129 -0.23 38.95 -29.95
CA GLN A 129 -1.13 40.11 -29.84
C GLN A 129 -2.56 39.62 -29.67
N SER A 130 -3.18 39.91 -28.52
CA SER A 130 -4.62 39.82 -28.33
C SER A 130 -5.30 41.05 -28.93
N GLN A 131 -6.24 40.81 -29.84
CA GLN A 131 -7.07 41.83 -30.49
C GLN A 131 -8.03 42.47 -29.47
N GLY A 132 -7.91 43.77 -29.29
CA GLY A 132 -8.84 44.60 -28.53
C GLY A 132 -10.03 45.02 -29.37
N TYR A 133 -11.25 44.82 -28.84
CA TYR A 133 -12.48 45.41 -29.37
C TYR A 133 -12.64 46.85 -28.82
N PRO A 134 -12.78 47.88 -29.67
CA PRO A 134 -13.03 49.24 -29.20
C PRO A 134 -14.53 49.42 -28.89
N TYR A 135 -14.89 49.41 -27.61
CA TYR A 135 -16.21 49.88 -27.17
C TYR A 135 -16.18 51.42 -27.07
N GLN A 136 -16.88 52.08 -27.99
CA GLN A 136 -17.07 53.52 -28.00
C GLN A 136 -17.94 53.95 -26.82
N ASN A 137 -17.36 54.78 -25.95
CA ASN A 137 -17.99 55.31 -24.76
C ASN A 137 -18.78 56.58 -25.13
N ARG A 138 -20.11 56.44 -25.32
CA ARG A 138 -21.02 57.54 -25.64
C ARG A 138 -21.42 58.25 -24.34
N ARG A 139 -20.68 59.31 -24.01
CA ARG A 139 -21.04 60.30 -22.98
C ARG A 139 -22.42 60.89 -23.30
N SER A 140 -23.40 60.61 -22.44
CA SER A 140 -24.62 61.41 -22.32
C SER A 140 -24.60 62.07 -20.96
N ASN A 141 -24.28 63.35 -20.98
CA ASN A 141 -24.20 64.24 -19.83
C ASN A 141 -25.62 64.77 -19.58
N PHE A 142 -26.28 64.33 -18.51
CA PHE A 142 -27.45 64.99 -17.96
C PHE A 142 -27.29 65.08 -16.45
N GLY A 143 -27.01 66.31 -16.00
CA GLY A 143 -26.97 66.66 -14.60
C GLY A 143 -28.36 66.58 -14.00
N SER A 144 -28.48 65.84 -12.90
CA SER A 144 -29.52 66.06 -11.92
C SER A 144 -28.88 65.89 -10.54
N SER A 145 -28.70 67.04 -9.88
CA SER A 145 -28.16 67.16 -8.54
C SER A 145 -29.23 66.71 -7.54
N PHE A 146 -29.32 65.41 -7.31
CA PHE A 146 -29.96 64.87 -6.12
C PHE A 146 -28.88 64.59 -5.07
N SER A 147 -28.85 65.44 -4.05
CA SER A 147 -28.12 65.22 -2.80
C SER A 147 -28.75 64.04 -2.07
N TYR A 148 -28.33 62.82 -2.40
CA TYR A 148 -28.49 61.68 -1.51
C TYR A 148 -27.51 61.87 -0.36
N GLU A 149 -28.04 62.03 0.85
CA GLU A 149 -27.29 61.83 2.08
C GLU A 149 -26.61 60.47 1.98
N GLN A 150 -25.29 60.53 1.96
CA GLN A 150 -24.37 59.41 1.88
C GLN A 150 -24.43 58.68 3.22
N GLN A 151 -25.46 57.84 3.39
CA GLN A 151 -25.49 56.84 4.44
C GLN A 151 -24.40 55.83 4.11
N ASP A 152 -23.25 55.99 4.76
CA ASP A 152 -22.15 55.03 4.92
C ASP A 152 -22.60 53.75 5.65
N ASN A 153 -23.76 53.20 5.28
CA ASN A 153 -24.13 51.83 5.59
C ASN A 153 -23.57 50.95 4.48
N ASP A 154 -22.25 50.94 4.40
CA ASP A 154 -21.43 50.07 3.55
C ASP A 154 -21.49 48.63 4.09
N SER A 155 -22.70 48.10 4.22
CA SER A 155 -22.86 46.68 4.43
C SER A 155 -22.52 46.03 3.11
N ASP A 156 -21.29 45.49 2.98
CA ASP A 156 -20.82 44.63 1.86
C ASP A 156 -21.76 43.45 1.52
N CYS A 157 -22.87 43.30 2.23
CA CYS A 157 -23.88 42.28 2.07
C CYS A 157 -25.00 42.74 1.12
N PRO A 158 -25.25 42.00 0.02
CA PRO A 158 -26.29 42.37 -0.92
C PRO A 158 -27.67 42.30 -0.26
N ASP A 159 -28.43 43.39 -0.38
CA ASP A 159 -29.83 43.42 0.03
C ASP A 159 -30.71 43.03 -1.16
N THR A 160 -31.01 41.74 -1.28
CA THR A 160 -31.86 41.20 -2.35
C THR A 160 -33.35 41.39 -2.08
N GLY A 161 -33.74 41.83 -0.88
CA GLY A 161 -35.13 41.88 -0.43
C GLY A 161 -35.78 40.52 -0.21
N ILE A 162 -35.01 39.42 -0.26
CA ILE A 162 -35.51 38.04 -0.08
C ILE A 162 -35.30 37.61 1.38
N ASP A 163 -36.41 37.36 2.11
CA ASP A 163 -36.39 36.63 3.39
C ASP A 163 -36.15 35.14 3.10
N LEU A 164 -34.89 34.73 3.12
CA LEU A 164 -34.49 33.35 2.87
C LEU A 164 -34.66 32.52 4.15
N ARG A 165 -35.53 31.51 4.08
CA ARG A 165 -35.68 30.50 5.13
C ARG A 165 -35.16 29.15 4.69
N ILE A 166 -34.21 28.59 5.43
CA ILE A 166 -33.61 27.29 5.16
C ILE A 166 -34.29 26.27 6.06
N ASN A 167 -35.12 25.40 5.49
CA ASN A 167 -35.98 24.47 6.24
C ASN A 167 -36.88 25.17 7.30
N GLY A 168 -37.36 26.38 6.97
CA GLY A 168 -38.23 27.17 7.85
C GLY A 168 -37.49 28.00 8.91
N LEU A 169 -36.17 27.82 9.06
CA LEU A 169 -35.31 28.55 9.97
C LEU A 169 -34.76 29.82 9.33
N ASP A 170 -34.50 30.85 10.14
CA ASP A 170 -33.68 31.98 9.71
C ASP A 170 -32.22 31.53 9.47
N CYS A 171 -31.42 32.38 8.81
CA CYS A 171 -30.08 31.97 8.43
C CYS A 171 -29.15 31.73 9.63
N GLN A 172 -29.31 32.48 10.71
CA GLN A 172 -28.51 32.29 11.92
C GLN A 172 -28.76 30.92 12.55
N GLN A 173 -30.04 30.57 12.70
CA GLN A 173 -30.49 29.27 13.21
C GLN A 173 -30.04 28.14 12.28
N ALA A 174 -30.20 28.29 10.97
CA ALA A 174 -29.82 27.28 9.99
C ALA A 174 -28.29 27.02 9.99
N VAL A 175 -27.47 28.06 9.97
CA VAL A 175 -26.00 27.93 10.03
C VAL A 175 -25.54 27.32 11.36
N GLN A 176 -26.24 27.61 12.45
CA GLN A 176 -25.95 27.00 13.76
C GLN A 176 -26.35 25.53 13.82
N GLN A 177 -27.51 25.17 13.25
CA GLN A 177 -28.05 23.82 13.30
C GLN A 177 -27.40 22.88 12.30
N TYR A 178 -27.18 23.32 11.07
CA TYR A 178 -26.69 22.49 9.97
C TYR A 178 -25.18 22.70 9.73
N GLY A 179 -24.66 23.89 9.96
CA GLY A 179 -23.22 24.17 9.90
C GLY A 179 -22.82 25.24 8.90
N GLY A 180 -21.52 25.55 8.89
CA GLY A 180 -20.93 26.62 8.08
C GLY A 180 -21.01 26.38 6.57
N TYR A 181 -21.16 25.15 6.11
CA TYR A 181 -21.21 24.83 4.68
C TYR A 181 -22.35 25.54 3.94
N LEU A 182 -23.44 25.91 4.64
CA LEU A 182 -24.53 26.68 4.06
C LEU A 182 -24.08 28.05 3.55
N CYS A 183 -23.02 28.61 4.12
CA CYS A 183 -22.46 29.89 3.70
C CYS A 183 -21.93 29.85 2.27
N TYR A 184 -21.45 28.70 1.76
CA TYR A 184 -21.00 28.57 0.38
C TYR A 184 -22.12 28.81 -0.64
N THR A 185 -23.36 28.47 -0.29
CA THR A 185 -24.51 28.63 -1.19
C THR A 185 -25.24 29.94 -0.92
N HIS A 186 -25.32 30.36 0.34
CA HIS A 186 -26.28 31.38 0.75
C HIS A 186 -25.69 32.76 1.09
N GLU A 187 -24.36 32.90 1.23
CA GLU A 187 -23.69 34.19 1.53
C GLU A 187 -24.16 35.31 0.60
N PHE A 188 -24.34 35.04 -0.69
CA PHE A 188 -24.71 36.06 -1.69
C PHE A 188 -26.21 36.13 -2.00
N THR A 189 -27.03 35.28 -1.37
CA THR A 189 -28.46 35.17 -1.70
C THR A 189 -29.36 36.01 -0.79
N SER A 190 -28.94 36.23 0.45
CA SER A 190 -29.71 36.97 1.46
C SER A 190 -28.77 37.80 2.33
N LYS A 191 -29.21 39.01 2.67
CA LYS A 191 -28.49 39.93 3.56
C LYS A 191 -28.24 39.29 4.93
N ASP A 192 -29.23 38.60 5.47
CA ASP A 192 -29.14 37.93 6.78
C ASP A 192 -28.08 36.84 6.76
N CYS A 193 -28.05 36.02 5.70
CA CYS A 193 -27.00 35.01 5.53
C CYS A 193 -25.62 35.63 5.37
N CYS A 194 -25.47 36.68 4.57
CA CYS A 194 -24.20 37.37 4.46
C CYS A 194 -23.70 37.87 5.81
N GLN A 195 -24.56 38.51 6.61
CA GLN A 195 -24.19 39.04 7.93
C GLN A 195 -23.74 37.93 8.90
N VAL A 196 -24.38 36.76 8.84
CA VAL A 196 -24.02 35.58 9.67
C VAL A 196 -22.73 34.92 9.18
N CYS A 197 -22.53 34.82 7.87
CA CYS A 197 -21.41 34.11 7.25
C CYS A 197 -20.12 34.94 7.22
N LYS A 198 -20.20 36.26 6.99
CA LYS A 198 -19.05 37.17 6.94
C LYS A 198 -18.07 37.02 8.12
N PRO A 199 -18.51 37.02 9.40
CA PRO A 199 -17.59 36.87 10.54
C PRO A 199 -17.01 35.45 10.68
N ARG A 200 -17.60 34.44 10.01
CA ARG A 200 -17.11 33.04 10.02
C ARG A 200 -16.10 32.78 8.92
N LYS A 201 -16.04 33.66 7.91
CA LYS A 201 -15.16 33.52 6.75
C LYS A 201 -13.70 33.58 7.17
N GLN A 202 -12.91 32.61 6.74
CA GLN A 202 -11.46 32.52 6.97
C GLN A 202 -10.73 32.76 5.63
N PRO A 203 -10.32 34.00 5.31
CA PRO A 203 -9.76 34.34 4.01
C PRO A 203 -8.44 33.62 3.69
N SER A 204 -7.69 33.21 4.72
CA SER A 204 -6.45 32.46 4.58
C SER A 204 -6.65 31.01 4.13
N ARG A 205 -7.89 30.50 4.14
CA ARG A 205 -8.21 29.11 3.81
C ARG A 205 -9.01 29.04 2.51
N THR A 206 -8.35 29.38 1.40
CA THR A 206 -8.98 29.38 0.07
C THR A 206 -9.57 28.01 -0.27
N GLY A 207 -10.85 27.99 -0.64
CA GLY A 207 -11.66 26.79 -0.86
C GLY A 207 -12.25 26.16 0.41
N CYS A 208 -11.92 26.68 1.61
CA CYS A 208 -12.34 26.20 2.93
C CYS A 208 -12.67 27.37 3.87
N GLU A 209 -13.07 28.48 3.29
CA GLU A 209 -13.35 29.74 3.97
C GLU A 209 -14.41 29.60 5.06
N PHE A 210 -15.36 28.66 4.89
CA PHE A 210 -16.40 28.37 5.87
C PHE A 210 -16.25 26.98 6.51
N GLY A 211 -15.12 26.32 6.28
CA GLY A 211 -14.83 24.96 6.70
C GLY A 211 -15.21 23.90 5.67
N ASP A 212 -15.70 22.75 6.13
CA ASP A 212 -16.20 21.67 5.27
C ASP A 212 -17.41 22.14 4.43
N HIS A 213 -17.59 21.59 3.22
CA HIS A 213 -18.68 21.87 2.27
C HIS A 213 -19.88 20.93 2.43
N ALA A 214 -19.78 19.90 3.27
CA ALA A 214 -20.85 18.93 3.46
C ALA A 214 -20.91 18.45 4.92
N GLU A 215 -22.12 18.17 5.41
CA GLU A 215 -22.35 17.63 6.75
C GLU A 215 -21.69 16.25 6.95
N LEU A 216 -21.65 15.42 5.89
CA LEU A 216 -21.06 14.08 5.93
C LEU A 216 -19.56 14.04 6.24
N CYS A 217 -18.88 15.20 6.18
CA CYS A 217 -17.46 15.33 6.50
C CYS A 217 -17.16 15.04 7.97
N ALA A 218 -18.15 15.07 8.87
CA ALA A 218 -17.97 14.69 10.27
C ALA A 218 -17.58 13.20 10.46
N SER A 219 -17.96 12.34 9.51
CA SER A 219 -17.73 10.88 9.58
C SER A 219 -16.78 10.35 8.51
N ILE A 220 -16.02 11.23 7.84
CA ILE A 220 -15.08 10.82 6.78
C ILE A 220 -13.93 9.98 7.36
N ALA A 221 -13.58 8.87 6.71
CA ALA A 221 -12.42 8.08 7.13
C ALA A 221 -11.11 8.70 6.60
N PRO A 222 -9.96 8.49 7.26
CA PRO A 222 -8.68 9.03 6.77
C PRO A 222 -8.35 8.60 5.33
N ALA A 223 -8.67 7.36 4.96
CA ALA A 223 -8.45 6.85 3.61
C ALA A 223 -9.26 7.61 2.54
N ASP A 224 -10.44 8.14 2.90
CA ASP A 224 -11.30 8.87 1.95
C ASP A 224 -10.71 10.23 1.56
N CYS A 225 -9.81 10.80 2.38
CA CYS A 225 -9.12 12.05 2.10
C CYS A 225 -8.07 11.95 0.97
N TYR A 226 -7.80 10.74 0.48
CA TYR A 226 -7.00 10.53 -0.75
C TYR A 226 -7.80 10.83 -2.02
N ASP A 227 -9.13 10.79 -1.97
CA ASP A 227 -9.96 11.25 -3.09
C ASP A 227 -9.96 12.79 -3.12
N LEU A 228 -9.55 13.38 -4.24
CA LEU A 228 -9.49 14.82 -4.42
C LEU A 228 -10.85 15.50 -4.21
N ARG A 229 -11.95 14.85 -4.59
CA ARG A 229 -13.29 15.39 -4.41
C ARG A 229 -13.66 15.45 -2.93
N ASN A 230 -13.38 14.39 -2.18
CA ASN A 230 -13.61 14.37 -0.74
C ASN A 230 -12.70 15.35 -0.03
N ARG A 231 -11.44 15.47 -0.44
CA ARG A 231 -10.51 16.46 0.15
C ARG A 231 -10.99 17.89 -0.09
N TYR A 232 -11.56 18.19 -1.26
CA TYR A 232 -12.14 19.49 -1.54
C TYR A 232 -13.40 19.74 -0.71
N SER A 233 -14.33 18.78 -0.68
CA SER A 233 -15.58 18.92 0.05
C SER A 233 -15.43 18.83 1.58
N CYS A 234 -14.42 18.14 2.08
CA CYS A 234 -14.21 17.86 3.50
C CYS A 234 -12.83 18.35 3.96
N CYS A 235 -12.45 19.54 3.55
CA CYS A 235 -11.09 20.01 3.72
C CYS A 235 -10.68 20.28 5.18
N ASP A 236 -11.59 20.71 6.05
CA ASP A 236 -11.31 20.89 7.48
C ASP A 236 -11.19 19.54 8.18
N ALA A 237 -12.10 18.62 7.85
CA ALA A 237 -12.02 17.26 8.35
C ALA A 237 -10.72 16.57 7.91
N CYS A 238 -10.37 16.65 6.63
CA CYS A 238 -9.15 16.05 6.12
C CYS A 238 -7.89 16.70 6.72
N GLU A 239 -7.82 18.02 6.84
CA GLU A 239 -6.64 18.65 7.47
C GLU A 239 -6.46 18.22 8.94
N ARG A 240 -7.56 18.00 9.69
CA ARG A 240 -7.51 17.42 11.05
C ARG A 240 -7.05 15.97 11.09
N LEU A 241 -7.38 15.17 10.07
CA LEU A 241 -6.97 13.77 9.95
C LEU A 241 -5.53 13.60 9.45
N ARG A 242 -4.92 14.69 8.96
CA ARG A 242 -3.54 14.68 8.45
C ARG A 242 -2.53 14.46 9.58
N ARG A 243 -1.54 13.61 9.34
CA ARG A 243 -0.44 13.30 10.27
C ARG A 243 0.90 13.68 9.64
N ASN A 244 1.70 14.47 10.36
CA ASN A 244 2.98 15.02 9.85
C ASN A 244 4.17 14.05 9.89
N ASN A 245 4.08 12.97 10.67
CA ASN A 245 5.20 12.03 10.90
C ASN A 245 5.10 10.77 10.04
N LEU A 246 4.34 10.82 8.95
CA LEU A 246 4.14 9.68 8.05
C LEU A 246 5.01 9.81 6.80
N PRO A 247 5.30 8.68 6.12
CA PRO A 247 5.99 8.72 4.84
C PRO A 247 5.24 9.60 3.83
N THR A 248 5.98 10.25 2.93
CA THR A 248 5.39 11.04 1.83
C THR A 248 4.39 10.20 1.04
N GLY A 249 3.18 10.72 0.81
CA GLY A 249 2.07 9.99 0.19
C GLY A 249 1.20 9.21 1.18
N CYS A 250 1.57 9.16 2.46
CA CYS A 250 0.82 8.50 3.54
C CYS A 250 0.24 9.51 4.53
N GLU A 251 -0.05 10.75 4.12
CA GLU A 251 -0.40 11.84 5.01
C GLU A 251 -1.63 11.56 5.90
N TYR A 252 -2.50 10.64 5.49
CA TYR A 252 -3.68 10.21 6.26
C TYR A 252 -3.54 8.78 6.80
N GLY A 253 -2.42 8.10 6.54
CA GLY A 253 -2.19 6.69 6.83
C GLY A 253 -2.23 5.81 5.60
N ASP A 254 -2.69 4.57 5.77
CA ASP A 254 -2.97 3.68 4.66
C ASP A 254 -4.13 4.21 3.79
N MET A 255 -3.99 4.15 2.46
CA MET A 255 -5.01 4.58 1.50
C MET A 255 -6.19 3.60 1.41
N THR A 256 -6.10 2.44 2.06
CA THR A 256 -7.17 1.46 2.13
C THR A 256 -7.25 0.83 3.50
N VAL A 257 -8.46 0.49 3.95
CA VAL A 257 -8.68 -0.26 5.20
C VAL A 257 -8.26 -1.73 5.10
N ARG A 258 -7.95 -2.23 3.90
CA ARG A 258 -7.66 -3.66 3.62
C ARG A 258 -6.19 -4.05 3.79
N CYS A 259 -5.45 -3.40 4.67
CA CYS A 259 -4.03 -3.65 4.89
C CYS A 259 -3.73 -4.78 5.88
N GLU A 260 -4.75 -5.38 6.49
CA GLU A 260 -4.56 -6.50 7.44
C GLU A 260 -3.89 -7.72 6.79
N ASN A 261 -4.23 -8.03 5.53
CA ASN A 261 -3.57 -9.11 4.79
C ASN A 261 -2.06 -8.84 4.59
N VAL A 262 -1.67 -7.57 4.42
CA VAL A 262 -0.27 -7.14 4.29
C VAL A 262 0.46 -7.26 5.61
N ARG A 263 -0.20 -6.97 6.74
CA ARG A 263 0.37 -7.20 8.08
C ARG A 263 0.63 -8.68 8.34
N GLN A 264 -0.30 -9.55 7.96
CA GLN A 264 -0.16 -11.00 8.12
C GLN A 264 0.87 -11.60 7.15
N ASN A 265 1.04 -11.00 5.98
CA ASN A 265 1.99 -11.44 4.96
C ASN A 265 2.86 -10.25 4.50
N PRO A 266 3.90 -9.86 5.27
CA PRO A 266 4.73 -8.69 4.98
C PRO A 266 5.35 -8.68 3.57
N GLY A 267 5.63 -9.86 3.00
CA GLY A 267 6.10 -10.00 1.63
C GLY A 267 5.18 -9.39 0.56
N LEU A 268 3.90 -9.14 0.87
CA LEU A 268 2.99 -8.40 -0.02
C LEU A 268 3.43 -6.95 -0.25
N CYS A 269 4.27 -6.36 0.61
CA CYS A 269 4.83 -5.02 0.41
C CYS A 269 5.84 -4.93 -0.75
N TYR A 270 6.31 -6.06 -1.28
CA TYR A 270 7.09 -6.05 -2.52
C TYR A 270 6.24 -5.79 -3.77
N ILE A 271 4.90 -5.86 -3.67
CA ILE A 271 3.99 -5.50 -4.76
C ILE A 271 3.78 -3.97 -4.71
N PRO A 272 4.14 -3.21 -5.76
CA PRO A 272 4.08 -1.76 -5.73
C PRO A 272 2.72 -1.17 -5.36
N ASP A 273 1.62 -1.80 -5.81
CA ASP A 273 0.27 -1.36 -5.47
C ASP A 273 -0.03 -1.52 -3.98
N ASN A 274 0.37 -2.63 -3.37
CA ASN A 274 0.21 -2.82 -1.93
C ASN A 274 1.10 -1.85 -1.15
N GLN A 275 2.32 -1.61 -1.63
CA GLN A 275 3.21 -0.63 -1.01
C GLN A 275 2.61 0.79 -1.04
N ARG A 276 1.94 1.16 -2.14
CA ARG A 276 1.26 2.46 -2.26
C ARG A 276 0.00 2.53 -1.40
N LEU A 277 -0.84 1.51 -1.46
CA LEU A 277 -2.12 1.49 -0.77
C LEU A 277 -1.98 1.28 0.75
N CYS A 278 -1.00 0.48 1.17
CA CYS A 278 -0.70 0.15 2.56
C CYS A 278 0.62 0.77 2.99
N CYS A 279 0.83 2.04 2.64
CA CYS A 279 2.13 2.66 2.73
C CYS A 279 2.59 2.94 4.16
N GLU A 280 1.67 3.23 5.09
CA GLU A 280 1.99 3.32 6.52
C GLU A 280 2.32 1.92 7.05
N THR A 281 1.46 0.93 6.80
CA THR A 281 1.68 -0.45 7.24
C THR A 281 3.01 -1.00 6.73
N CYS A 282 3.31 -0.86 5.45
CA CYS A 282 4.56 -1.33 4.84
C CYS A 282 5.79 -0.59 5.39
N SER A 283 5.66 0.68 5.78
CA SER A 283 6.76 1.41 6.42
C SER A 283 7.02 0.92 7.85
N GLN A 284 5.97 0.58 8.61
CA GLN A 284 6.08 0.12 10.00
C GLN A 284 6.68 -1.28 10.10
N ILE A 285 6.31 -2.19 9.20
CA ILE A 285 6.83 -3.57 9.20
C ILE A 285 8.17 -3.70 8.46
N ARG A 286 8.70 -2.59 7.92
CA ARG A 286 9.98 -2.59 7.21
C ARG A 286 11.13 -2.81 8.17
N ASN A 287 11.89 -3.88 7.94
CA ASN A 287 13.15 -4.12 8.61
C ASN A 287 14.23 -3.18 8.05
N MET A 288 14.65 -2.22 8.87
CA MET A 288 15.69 -1.24 8.52
C MET A 288 17.11 -1.80 8.63
N THR A 289 17.33 -2.90 9.35
CA THR A 289 18.67 -3.52 9.48
C THR A 289 18.98 -4.44 8.30
N ASN A 290 17.97 -5.06 7.70
CA ASN A 290 18.13 -5.95 6.54
C ASN A 290 17.66 -5.29 5.24
N LEU A 291 18.52 -4.44 4.65
CA LEU A 291 18.21 -3.75 3.39
C LEU A 291 17.98 -4.68 2.20
N GLY A 292 18.53 -5.91 2.22
CA GLY A 292 18.31 -6.92 1.19
C GLY A 292 16.98 -7.67 1.32
N CYS A 293 16.36 -7.60 2.50
CA CYS A 293 15.14 -8.33 2.87
C CYS A 293 14.20 -7.46 3.72
N PRO A 294 13.82 -6.25 3.26
CA PRO A 294 13.12 -5.27 4.10
C PRO A 294 11.78 -5.76 4.64
N TRP A 295 11.13 -6.75 4.01
CA TRP A 295 9.85 -7.29 4.45
C TRP A 295 9.87 -8.81 4.63
N GLY A 296 11.05 -9.41 4.78
CA GLY A 296 11.19 -10.86 4.86
C GLY A 296 10.97 -11.55 3.51
N ASP A 297 10.47 -12.78 3.54
CA ASP A 297 10.17 -13.53 2.33
C ASP A 297 8.94 -12.96 1.58
N TYR A 298 9.04 -12.85 0.26
CA TYR A 298 7.96 -12.41 -0.62
C TYR A 298 6.67 -13.22 -0.45
N ASN A 299 6.80 -14.53 -0.30
CA ASN A 299 5.67 -15.43 -0.09
C ASN A 299 6.13 -16.63 0.75
N SER A 300 5.60 -16.74 1.98
CA SER A 300 5.93 -17.79 2.94
C SER A 300 5.75 -19.20 2.36
N ASN A 301 4.67 -19.45 1.62
CA ASN A 301 4.35 -20.76 1.03
C ASN A 301 5.32 -21.15 -0.11
N LEU A 302 5.79 -20.17 -0.90
CA LEU A 302 6.80 -20.39 -1.94
C LEU A 302 8.22 -20.50 -1.37
N CYS A 303 8.44 -19.95 -0.19
CA CYS A 303 9.74 -19.92 0.49
C CYS A 303 9.88 -20.98 1.58
N LEU A 304 8.95 -21.94 1.67
CA LEU A 304 9.08 -23.11 2.54
C LEU A 304 10.40 -23.84 2.24
N LEU A 305 11.20 -24.01 3.28
CA LEU A 305 12.53 -24.64 3.20
C LEU A 305 12.46 -26.09 2.76
N PHE A 306 11.54 -26.84 3.39
CA PHE A 306 11.42 -28.27 3.22
C PHE A 306 10.04 -28.63 2.70
N ASP A 307 9.98 -29.71 1.92
CA ASP A 307 8.74 -30.37 1.57
C ASP A 307 8.18 -31.12 2.79
N GLU A 308 6.91 -30.88 3.14
CA GLU A 308 6.29 -31.43 4.35
C GLU A 308 6.26 -32.96 4.40
N LYS A 309 6.24 -33.62 3.23
CA LYS A 309 6.12 -35.09 3.14
C LYS A 309 7.47 -35.78 3.13
N THR A 310 8.47 -35.14 2.55
CA THR A 310 9.73 -35.79 2.22
C THR A 310 10.94 -35.20 2.94
N SER A 311 10.77 -34.10 3.68
CA SER A 311 11.84 -33.36 4.35
C SER A 311 12.97 -32.90 3.42
N ASN A 312 12.75 -32.92 2.10
CA ASN A 312 13.73 -32.49 1.12
C ASN A 312 13.75 -30.97 1.03
N VAL A 313 14.94 -30.39 0.84
CA VAL A 313 15.09 -28.97 0.54
C VAL A 313 14.33 -28.67 -0.76
N ARG A 314 13.35 -27.76 -0.67
CA ARG A 314 12.47 -27.37 -1.79
C ARG A 314 12.97 -26.10 -2.47
N ILE A 315 13.55 -25.19 -1.70
CA ILE A 315 13.96 -23.87 -2.18
C ILE A 315 15.35 -23.90 -2.82
N ASN A 316 15.48 -23.32 -4.02
CA ASN A 316 16.76 -23.17 -4.69
C ASN A 316 17.41 -21.81 -4.38
N CYS A 317 18.12 -21.70 -3.25
CA CYS A 317 18.81 -20.47 -2.85
C CYS A 317 20.07 -20.12 -3.67
N TYR A 318 20.50 -21.03 -4.54
CA TYR A 318 21.58 -20.75 -5.50
C TYR A 318 21.12 -19.83 -6.64
N SER A 319 19.83 -19.79 -6.95
CA SER A 319 19.28 -18.81 -7.89
C SER A 319 19.24 -17.42 -7.25
N GLN A 320 19.90 -16.44 -7.89
CA GLN A 320 19.89 -15.05 -7.41
C GLN A 320 18.47 -14.48 -7.31
N GLN A 321 17.58 -14.81 -8.26
CA GLN A 321 16.19 -14.37 -8.23
C GLN A 321 15.43 -14.99 -7.06
N ARG A 322 15.60 -16.29 -6.81
CA ARG A 322 14.94 -16.97 -5.69
C ARG A 322 15.44 -16.45 -4.35
N ARG A 323 16.74 -16.17 -4.23
CA ARG A 323 17.35 -15.59 -3.03
C ARG A 323 16.80 -14.19 -2.73
N LYS A 324 16.53 -13.37 -3.74
CA LYS A 324 15.87 -12.07 -3.55
C LYS A 324 14.42 -12.22 -3.06
N LEU A 325 13.68 -13.21 -3.57
CA LEU A 325 12.29 -13.45 -3.19
C LEU A 325 12.14 -14.14 -1.83
N CYS A 326 13.09 -14.97 -1.45
CA CYS A 326 13.03 -15.80 -0.25
C CYS A 326 14.26 -15.56 0.62
N CYS A 327 14.62 -14.30 0.80
CA CYS A 327 15.85 -13.89 1.45
C CYS A 327 15.96 -14.41 2.89
N GLN A 328 14.90 -14.31 3.68
CA GLN A 328 14.92 -14.78 5.06
C GLN A 328 15.00 -16.31 5.15
N SER A 329 14.28 -17.01 4.28
CA SER A 329 14.38 -18.47 4.22
C SER A 329 15.75 -18.92 3.72
N CYS A 330 16.34 -18.28 2.72
CA CYS A 330 17.69 -18.63 2.27
C CYS A 330 18.75 -18.38 3.34
N GLU A 331 18.63 -17.32 4.13
CA GLU A 331 19.51 -17.08 5.27
C GLU A 331 19.37 -18.18 6.33
N ARG A 332 18.13 -18.57 6.70
CA ARG A 332 17.92 -19.71 7.61
C ARG A 332 18.46 -21.03 7.07
N LEU A 333 18.34 -21.27 5.76
CA LEU A 333 18.90 -22.46 5.12
C LEU A 333 20.43 -22.45 5.19
N ARG A 334 21.04 -21.28 5.01
CA ARG A 334 22.49 -21.10 5.15
C ARG A 334 22.95 -21.36 6.58
N GLU A 335 22.24 -20.84 7.58
CA GLU A 335 22.54 -21.09 9.00
C GLU A 335 22.37 -22.57 9.37
N TRP A 336 21.43 -23.28 8.73
CA TRP A 336 21.23 -24.71 8.94
C TRP A 336 22.33 -25.55 8.26
N ALA A 337 22.83 -25.10 7.11
CA ALA A 337 23.94 -25.71 6.41
C ALA A 337 25.24 -25.42 7.20
N SER A 338 25.98 -26.44 7.62
CA SER A 338 27.15 -26.26 8.49
C SER A 338 28.18 -25.26 7.94
N ASP A 339 28.77 -24.44 8.84
CA ASP A 339 29.73 -23.38 8.51
C ASP A 339 30.95 -23.86 7.70
N ASP A 340 31.29 -25.15 7.80
CA ASP A 340 32.45 -25.69 7.11
C ASP A 340 32.22 -25.91 5.61
N LEU A 341 31.00 -25.72 5.08
CA LEU A 341 30.69 -26.02 3.68
C LEU A 341 31.39 -25.04 2.73
N PRO A 342 31.87 -25.51 1.57
CA PRO A 342 32.48 -24.62 0.58
C PRO A 342 31.44 -23.61 0.08
N ALA A 343 31.89 -22.44 -0.37
CA ALA A 343 31.01 -21.31 -0.71
C ALA A 343 29.96 -21.66 -1.79
N ASP A 344 30.29 -22.59 -2.69
CA ASP A 344 29.40 -23.13 -3.73
C ASP A 344 28.36 -24.14 -3.19
N CYS A 345 28.47 -24.52 -1.92
CA CYS A 345 27.61 -25.42 -1.16
C CYS A 345 26.99 -24.76 0.09
N GLN A 346 27.04 -23.43 0.21
CA GLN A 346 26.60 -22.71 1.43
C GLN A 346 25.11 -22.86 1.79
N TYR A 347 24.26 -23.44 0.94
CA TYR A 347 22.86 -23.72 1.23
C TYR A 347 22.54 -25.23 1.31
N GLY A 348 23.57 -26.07 1.37
CA GLY A 348 23.43 -27.53 1.38
C GLY A 348 23.21 -28.13 0.00
N ASP A 349 22.45 -29.23 -0.07
CA ASP A 349 22.15 -29.88 -1.35
C ASP A 349 21.27 -28.99 -2.23
N ARG A 350 21.59 -28.93 -3.52
CA ARG A 350 20.76 -28.27 -4.53
C ARG A 350 19.49 -29.09 -4.73
N PRO A 351 18.31 -28.46 -4.90
CA PRO A 351 17.05 -29.14 -5.13
C PRO A 351 16.96 -29.66 -6.59
N VAL A 352 17.88 -30.55 -6.95
CA VAL A 352 17.92 -31.22 -8.25
C VAL A 352 17.25 -32.58 -8.18
N ILE A 353 16.75 -33.03 -9.33
CA ILE A 353 16.15 -34.34 -9.48
C ILE A 353 16.92 -35.07 -10.58
N PHE A 354 17.57 -36.16 -10.20
CA PHE A 354 18.24 -37.09 -11.09
C PHE A 354 17.20 -38.05 -11.66
N THR A 355 17.10 -38.14 -12.98
CA THR A 355 16.21 -39.10 -13.65
C THR A 355 17.04 -40.29 -14.08
N THR A 356 16.67 -41.47 -13.60
CA THR A 356 17.34 -42.74 -13.91
C THR A 356 16.34 -43.66 -14.61
N HIS A 357 16.82 -44.50 -15.53
CA HIS A 357 15.96 -45.44 -16.24
C HIS A 357 15.37 -46.52 -15.32
N GLN A 358 16.10 -46.92 -14.27
CA GLN A 358 15.72 -48.04 -13.40
C GLN A 358 14.92 -47.60 -12.16
N PHE A 359 15.24 -46.44 -11.57
CA PHE A 359 14.68 -46.01 -10.29
C PHE A 359 13.84 -44.74 -10.39
N GLY A 360 13.65 -44.22 -11.61
CA GLY A 360 12.87 -43.01 -11.84
C GLY A 360 13.55 -41.75 -11.30
N ARG A 361 12.79 -40.91 -10.58
CA ARG A 361 13.21 -39.57 -10.14
C ARG A 361 13.76 -39.63 -8.72
N LEU A 362 15.05 -39.37 -8.57
CA LEU A 362 15.77 -39.38 -7.30
C LEU A 362 16.27 -37.97 -6.96
N ASN A 363 16.18 -37.58 -5.70
CA ASN A 363 16.91 -36.44 -5.14
C ASN A 363 18.23 -36.90 -4.51
N CYS A 364 19.04 -35.97 -4.01
CA CYS A 364 20.31 -36.27 -3.36
C CYS A 364 20.23 -37.26 -2.19
N SER A 365 19.17 -37.20 -1.36
CA SER A 365 19.02 -38.13 -0.24
C SER A 365 18.64 -39.54 -0.68
N SER A 366 17.79 -39.67 -1.70
CA SER A 366 17.37 -40.96 -2.26
C SER A 366 18.35 -41.54 -3.28
N LEU A 367 19.30 -40.76 -3.78
CA LEU A 367 20.27 -41.24 -4.75
C LEU A 367 21.14 -42.35 -4.13
N PHE A 368 21.63 -42.12 -2.91
CA PHE A 368 22.54 -43.04 -2.22
C PHE A 368 21.83 -44.26 -1.58
N THR A 369 20.52 -44.41 -1.74
CA THR A 369 19.85 -45.69 -1.45
C THR A 369 19.99 -46.68 -2.60
N HIS A 370 20.34 -46.21 -3.80
CA HIS A 370 20.46 -47.02 -5.02
C HIS A 370 21.86 -47.02 -5.63
N PHE A 371 22.68 -46.00 -5.37
CA PHE A 371 24.02 -45.85 -5.93
C PHE A 371 25.10 -45.79 -4.84
N SER A 372 26.34 -46.16 -5.19
CA SER A 372 27.49 -46.10 -4.27
C SER A 372 27.83 -44.67 -3.87
N ILE A 373 28.40 -44.51 -2.66
CA ILE A 373 29.01 -43.26 -2.20
C ILE A 373 30.14 -42.79 -3.13
N ASP A 374 30.74 -43.71 -3.90
CA ASP A 374 31.79 -43.37 -4.88
C ASP A 374 31.32 -42.40 -5.97
N GLU A 375 30.00 -42.31 -6.23
CA GLU A 375 29.41 -41.30 -7.13
C GLU A 375 29.76 -39.87 -6.69
N CYS A 376 29.96 -39.62 -5.39
CA CYS A 376 30.41 -38.31 -4.91
C CYS A 376 31.81 -37.92 -5.40
N ARG A 377 32.63 -38.89 -5.85
CA ARG A 377 33.99 -38.66 -6.35
C ARG A 377 34.06 -38.78 -7.86
N THR A 378 33.32 -39.72 -8.45
CA THR A 378 33.40 -40.03 -9.88
C THR A 378 32.43 -39.21 -10.72
N ASN A 379 31.35 -38.69 -10.14
CA ASN A 379 30.30 -38.00 -10.86
C ASN A 379 30.21 -36.53 -10.42
N GLU A 380 30.73 -35.63 -11.25
CA GLU A 380 30.79 -34.19 -10.96
C GLU A 380 29.39 -33.59 -10.71
N ALA A 381 28.37 -34.02 -11.45
CA ALA A 381 27.02 -33.53 -11.25
C ALA A 381 26.46 -33.93 -9.87
N VAL A 382 26.78 -35.12 -9.37
CA VAL A 382 26.40 -35.55 -8.02
C VAL A 382 27.21 -34.79 -6.98
N ALA A 383 28.52 -34.65 -7.15
CA ALA A 383 29.39 -33.92 -6.22
C ALA A 383 28.95 -32.45 -6.03
N VAL A 384 28.65 -31.75 -7.14
CA VAL A 384 28.27 -30.33 -7.12
C VAL A 384 26.86 -30.13 -6.58
N ASN A 385 25.91 -30.99 -6.94
CA ASN A 385 24.51 -30.79 -6.56
C ASN A 385 24.13 -31.44 -5.22
N CYS A 386 24.81 -32.50 -4.81
CA CYS A 386 24.57 -33.22 -3.55
C CYS A 386 25.69 -33.00 -2.54
N CYS A 387 26.26 -31.80 -2.54
CA CYS A 387 27.50 -31.49 -1.84
C CYS A 387 27.42 -31.70 -0.31
N SER A 388 26.28 -31.39 0.34
CA SER A 388 26.10 -31.61 1.78
C SER A 388 25.96 -33.09 2.10
N THR A 389 25.13 -33.81 1.32
CA THR A 389 24.97 -35.26 1.48
C THR A 389 26.28 -36.00 1.21
N CYS A 390 26.96 -35.66 0.12
CA CYS A 390 28.25 -36.27 -0.24
C CYS A 390 29.29 -36.06 0.84
N ARG A 391 29.42 -34.84 1.37
CA ARG A 391 30.36 -34.58 2.45
C ARG A 391 30.04 -35.37 3.71
N ARG A 392 28.77 -35.41 4.13
CA ARG A 392 28.34 -36.18 5.30
C ARG A 392 28.70 -37.67 5.15
N LEU A 393 28.42 -38.24 3.98
CA LEU A 393 28.70 -39.65 3.69
C LEU A 393 30.21 -39.95 3.62
N LEU A 394 30.98 -39.09 2.97
CA LEU A 394 32.44 -39.22 2.89
C LEU A 394 33.11 -39.10 4.26
N ASN A 395 32.63 -38.19 5.12
CA ASN A 395 33.15 -38.01 6.48
C ASN A 395 32.74 -39.13 7.43
N SER A 396 31.60 -39.78 7.23
CA SER A 396 31.14 -40.90 8.09
C SER A 396 31.94 -42.19 7.93
N ARG A 397 32.80 -42.28 6.90
CA ARG A 397 33.62 -43.46 6.58
C ARG A 397 35.07 -43.35 7.04
N GLY A 398 35.50 -42.17 7.50
CA GLY A 398 36.80 -41.95 8.14
C GLY A 398 36.63 -41.92 9.65
#